data_AF-A0A955FCV8-F1
#
_entry.id   AF-A0A955FCV8-F1
#
_cell.length_a   1.000
_cell.length_b   1.000
_cell.length_c   1.000
_cell.angle_alpha   90.00
_cell.angle_beta   90.00
_cell.angle_gamma   90.00
#
_symmetry.space_group_name_H-M   'P 1'
#
loop_
_entity.id
_entity.type
_entity.pdbx_description
1 polymer ?
#
loop_
_entity_poly.entity_id
_entity_poly.type
_entity_poly.pdbx_seq_one_letter_code
_entity_poly.pdbx_strand_id
1 'polypeptide(L)'
;KLERPYLGVRYVMLTDDIAKEYNLSVTRGAYIPSSQSLGSEAIVSGGPADKAGLKEGDVITKVDGTAIDEKNSLLAALGSHKPGDTVTLTVVRDGKTITVEVTLGTAPTS
;
A
#
# COMPACT_ATOMS: atom_id res chain seq x y z
N LYS A 1 0.39 4.71 -25.30
CA LYS A 1 -0.58 4.41 -24.22
C LYS A 1 0.22 4.35 -22.93
N LEU A 2 0.03 5.26 -21.98
CA LEU A 2 0.86 5.33 -20.77
C LEU A 2 0.26 4.36 -19.75
N GLU A 3 0.78 3.14 -19.69
CA GLU A 3 0.33 2.11 -18.77
C GLU A 3 0.84 2.46 -17.38
N ARG A 4 -0.06 2.90 -16.49
CA ARG A 4 0.30 3.22 -15.11
C ARG A 4 0.13 1.97 -14.24
N PRO A 5 1.12 1.64 -13.40
CA PRO A 5 0.97 0.56 -12.43
C PRO A 5 -0.17 0.89 -11.48
N TYR A 6 -1.03 -0.10 -11.26
CA TYR A 6 -2.22 0.02 -10.44
C TYR A 6 -2.19 -1.05 -9.36
N LEU A 7 -2.24 -0.62 -8.10
CA LEU A 7 -2.32 -1.52 -6.96
C LEU A 7 -3.77 -1.75 -6.50
N GLY A 8 -4.67 -0.81 -6.78
CA GLY A 8 -6.07 -0.91 -6.35
C GLY A 8 -6.25 -0.76 -4.84
N VAL A 9 -5.43 0.07 -4.20
CA VAL A 9 -5.59 0.44 -2.79
C VAL A 9 -5.63 1.94 -2.63
N ARG A 10 -6.45 2.39 -1.70
CA ARG A 10 -6.42 3.73 -1.13
C ARG A 10 -5.66 3.63 0.19
N TYR A 11 -4.62 4.44 0.28
CA TYR A 11 -3.81 4.54 1.49
C TYR A 11 -3.69 6.00 1.88
N VAL A 12 -3.39 6.22 3.16
CA VAL A 12 -2.98 7.50 3.71
C VAL A 12 -1.53 7.38 4.16
N MET A 13 -0.75 8.45 4.01
CA MET A 13 0.63 8.43 4.52
C MET A 13 0.61 8.41 6.04
N LEU A 14 1.29 7.41 6.61
CA LEU A 14 1.56 7.33 8.03
C LEU A 14 2.77 8.21 8.34
N THR A 15 2.57 9.21 9.18
CA THR A 15 3.62 10.11 9.68
C THR A 15 3.95 9.77 11.13
N ASP A 16 5.04 10.33 11.65
CA ASP A 16 5.53 10.08 13.03
C ASP A 16 4.45 10.39 14.09
N ASP A 17 3.64 11.42 13.83
CA ASP A 17 2.54 11.85 14.68
C ASP A 17 1.44 10.78 14.78
N ILE A 18 0.99 10.28 13.63
CA ILE A 18 -0.01 9.21 13.57
C ILE A 18 0.58 7.92 14.15
N ALA A 19 1.82 7.56 13.81
CA ALA A 19 2.43 6.36 14.35
C ALA A 19 2.53 6.35 15.88
N LYS A 20 2.87 7.49 16.48
CA LYS A 20 2.88 7.66 17.94
C LYS A 20 1.49 7.54 18.54
N GLU A 21 0.49 8.14 17.89
CA GLU A 21 -0.90 8.07 18.33
C GLU A 21 -1.42 6.62 18.36
N TYR A 22 -1.05 5.82 17.34
CA TYR A 22 -1.44 4.41 17.25
C TYR A 22 -0.46 3.44 17.94
N ASN A 23 0.57 3.96 18.63
CA ASN A 23 1.63 3.17 19.30
C ASN A 23 2.25 2.09 18.38
N LEU A 24 2.39 2.41 17.09
CA LEU A 24 2.89 1.48 16.10
C LEU A 24 4.42 1.44 16.18
N SER A 25 5.00 0.24 16.03
CA SER A 25 6.45 0.06 15.91
C SER A 25 7.05 0.78 14.70
N VAL A 26 6.22 1.26 13.79
CA VAL A 26 6.60 1.88 12.53
C VAL A 26 6.16 3.33 12.51
N THR A 27 7.11 4.23 12.37
CA THR A 27 6.88 5.68 12.40
C THR A 27 6.49 6.26 11.04
N ARG A 28 6.71 5.50 9.96
CA ARG A 28 6.48 5.94 8.59
C ARG A 28 5.95 4.80 7.72
N GLY A 29 5.12 5.13 6.74
CA GLY A 29 4.60 4.16 5.79
C GLY A 29 3.34 4.64 5.06
N ALA A 30 2.64 3.70 4.44
CA ALA A 30 1.33 3.88 3.83
C ALA A 30 0.32 3.03 4.59
N TYR A 31 -0.54 3.67 5.38
CA TYR A 31 -1.62 3.02 6.12
C TYR A 31 -2.84 2.85 5.23
N ILE A 32 -3.41 1.64 5.19
CA ILE A 32 -4.66 1.32 4.51
C ILE A 32 -5.79 1.48 5.53
N PRO A 33 -6.53 2.60 5.54
CA PRO A 33 -7.66 2.75 6.44
C PRO A 33 -8.79 1.78 6.07
N SER A 34 -9.75 1.59 6.97
CA SER A 34 -10.95 0.80 6.67
C SER A 34 -11.81 1.47 5.60
N SER A 35 -12.49 0.64 4.81
CA SER A 35 -13.38 1.14 3.75
C SER A 35 -14.49 2.04 4.31
N GLN A 36 -14.89 1.80 5.56
CA GLN A 36 -15.83 2.68 6.28
C GLN A 36 -15.24 4.07 6.56
N SER A 37 -13.95 4.16 6.85
CA SER A 37 -13.29 5.43 7.18
C SER A 37 -13.08 6.34 5.96
N LEU A 38 -12.97 5.77 4.75
CA LEU A 38 -12.84 6.52 3.50
C LEU A 38 -14.19 6.78 2.81
N GLY A 39 -15.29 6.21 3.31
CA GLY A 39 -16.59 6.22 2.63
C GLY A 39 -16.57 5.52 1.26
N SER A 40 -15.54 4.70 1.00
CA SER A 40 -15.28 4.02 -0.27
C SER A 40 -14.34 2.85 -0.02
N GLU A 41 -14.39 1.83 -0.88
CA GLU A 41 -13.50 0.65 -0.81
C GLU A 41 -12.03 1.07 -0.70
N ALA A 42 -11.42 0.76 0.45
CA ALA A 42 -9.99 1.00 0.66
C ALA A 42 -9.15 0.05 -0.19
N ILE A 43 -9.67 -1.13 -0.47
CA ILE A 43 -9.09 -2.14 -1.34
C ILE A 43 -10.13 -2.46 -2.40
N VAL A 44 -9.77 -2.29 -3.66
CA VAL A 44 -10.65 -2.57 -4.78
C VAL A 44 -10.83 -4.07 -4.92
N SER A 45 -12.06 -4.54 -4.72
CA SER A 45 -12.44 -5.94 -4.83
C SER A 45 -12.05 -6.52 -6.21
N GLY A 46 -11.33 -7.64 -6.23
CA GLY A 46 -10.80 -8.24 -7.47
C GLY A 46 -9.59 -7.51 -8.07
N GLY A 47 -9.14 -6.42 -7.44
CA GLY A 47 -7.92 -5.70 -7.76
C GLY A 47 -6.65 -6.46 -7.36
N PRO A 48 -5.48 -5.98 -7.79
CA PRO A 48 -4.22 -6.68 -7.52
C PRO A 48 -3.88 -6.77 -6.03
N ALA A 49 -4.17 -5.74 -5.24
CA ALA A 49 -4.00 -5.78 -3.78
C ALA A 49 -4.94 -6.75 -3.06
N ASP A 50 -6.20 -6.82 -3.48
CA ASP A 50 -7.17 -7.80 -2.97
C ASP A 50 -6.68 -9.23 -3.26
N LYS A 51 -6.23 -9.48 -4.50
CA LYS A 51 -5.63 -10.77 -4.89
C LYS A 51 -4.37 -11.12 -4.11
N ALA A 52 -3.60 -10.11 -3.69
CA ALA A 52 -2.43 -10.30 -2.85
C ALA A 52 -2.78 -10.58 -1.38
N GLY A 53 -4.03 -10.38 -0.95
CA GLY A 53 -4.45 -10.58 0.44
C GLY A 53 -4.10 -9.42 1.37
N LEU A 54 -3.89 -8.22 0.81
CA LEU A 54 -3.89 -7.00 1.60
C LEU A 54 -5.25 -6.80 2.25
N LYS A 55 -5.26 -6.19 3.43
CA LYS A 55 -6.48 -5.91 4.19
C LYS A 55 -6.46 -4.49 4.71
N GLU A 56 -7.65 -3.97 4.95
CA GLU A 56 -7.79 -2.76 5.73
C GLU A 56 -7.15 -2.92 7.12
N GLY A 57 -6.51 -1.86 7.59
CA GLY A 57 -5.68 -1.84 8.80
C GLY A 57 -4.20 -2.13 8.54
N ASP A 58 -3.81 -2.50 7.31
CA ASP A 58 -2.40 -2.76 6.98
C ASP A 58 -1.59 -1.47 6.90
N VAL A 59 -0.38 -1.49 7.47
CA VAL A 59 0.60 -0.42 7.31
C VAL A 59 1.74 -0.90 6.43
N ILE A 60 1.80 -0.44 5.18
CA ILE A 60 2.91 -0.73 4.27
C ILE A 60 4.12 0.12 4.67
N THR A 61 5.22 -0.54 5.01
CA THR A 61 6.45 0.11 5.52
C THR A 61 7.59 0.01 4.52
N LYS A 62 7.57 -1.03 3.67
CA LYS A 62 8.54 -1.20 2.58
C LYS A 62 7.87 -1.76 1.33
N VAL A 63 8.40 -1.38 0.18
CA VAL A 63 8.07 -1.91 -1.14
C VAL A 63 9.38 -2.36 -1.79
N ASP A 64 9.51 -3.64 -2.08
CA ASP A 64 10.70 -4.23 -2.71
C ASP A 64 12.01 -3.90 -1.97
N GLY A 65 11.94 -3.88 -0.64
CA GLY A 65 13.06 -3.47 0.23
C GLY A 65 13.26 -1.95 0.36
N THR A 66 12.58 -1.14 -0.47
CA THR A 66 12.58 0.33 -0.38
C THR A 66 11.66 0.78 0.74
N ALA A 67 12.19 1.56 1.70
CA ALA A 67 11.38 2.11 2.78
C ALA A 67 10.39 3.15 2.25
N ILE A 68 9.15 3.08 2.75
CA ILE A 68 8.09 4.03 2.42
C ILE A 68 8.04 5.09 3.51
N ASP A 69 8.14 6.33 3.09
CA ASP A 69 8.23 7.50 3.95
C ASP A 69 7.62 8.73 3.28
N GLU A 70 7.63 9.88 3.97
CA GLU A 70 7.04 11.12 3.47
C GLU A 70 7.69 11.62 2.16
N LYS A 71 8.95 11.26 1.91
CA LYS A 71 9.65 11.57 0.65
C LYS A 71 9.42 10.49 -0.39
N ASN A 72 9.35 9.23 0.04
CA ASN A 72 9.12 8.07 -0.82
C ASN A 72 7.72 7.52 -0.62
N SER A 73 6.74 8.12 -1.30
CA SER A 73 5.38 7.60 -1.30
C SER A 73 5.30 6.26 -2.03
N LEU A 74 4.36 5.42 -1.60
CA LEU A 74 4.04 4.15 -2.27
C LEU A 74 3.83 4.34 -3.78
N LEU A 75 3.11 5.39 -4.17
CA LEU A 75 2.86 5.73 -5.59
C LEU A 75 4.16 5.97 -6.38
N ALA A 76 5.15 6.61 -5.78
CA ALA A 76 6.43 6.88 -6.43
C ALA A 76 7.24 5.59 -6.58
N ALA A 77 7.29 4.76 -5.53
CA ALA A 77 7.91 3.45 -5.57
C ALA A 77 7.29 2.58 -6.67
N LEU A 78 5.96 2.46 -6.67
CA LEU A 78 5.21 1.73 -7.69
C LEU A 78 5.39 2.32 -9.09
N GLY A 79 5.51 3.64 -9.21
CA GLY A 79 5.71 4.32 -10.49
C GLY A 79 7.02 3.97 -11.20
N SER A 80 8.02 3.45 -10.47
CA SER A 80 9.24 2.88 -11.05
C SER A 80 9.04 1.47 -11.62
N HIS A 81 7.95 0.80 -11.27
CA HIS A 81 7.59 -0.53 -11.77
C HIS A 81 6.63 -0.45 -12.96
N LYS A 82 6.50 -1.58 -13.65
CA LYS A 82 5.56 -1.73 -14.76
C LYS A 82 4.30 -2.46 -14.31
N PRO A 83 3.15 -2.20 -14.95
CA PRO A 83 2.02 -3.11 -14.83
C PRO A 83 2.42 -4.54 -15.22
N GLY A 84 1.99 -5.51 -14.41
CA GLY A 84 2.36 -6.92 -14.51
C GLY A 84 3.57 -7.33 -13.66
N ASP A 85 4.30 -6.36 -13.10
CA ASP A 85 5.46 -6.62 -12.24
C ASP A 85 5.01 -7.04 -10.84
N THR A 86 5.70 -8.02 -10.25
CA THR A 86 5.45 -8.46 -8.87
C THR A 86 6.36 -7.71 -7.92
N VAL A 87 5.77 -6.99 -6.97
CA VAL A 87 6.49 -6.24 -5.95
C VAL A 87 6.24 -6.83 -4.57
N THR A 88 7.28 -6.86 -3.75
CA THR A 88 7.18 -7.40 -2.39
C THR A 88 6.83 -6.28 -1.41
N LEU A 89 5.65 -6.32 -0.81
CA LEU A 89 5.21 -5.36 0.20
C LEU A 89 5.49 -5.90 1.60
N THR A 90 6.14 -5.09 2.43
CA THR A 90 6.24 -5.36 3.87
C THR A 90 5.18 -4.56 4.58
N VAL A 91 4.18 -5.25 5.13
CA VAL A 91 3.07 -4.64 5.86
C VAL A 91 3.14 -4.97 7.34
N VAL A 92 2.65 -4.08 8.18
CA VAL A 92 2.45 -4.35 9.61
C VAL A 92 0.95 -4.42 9.85
N ARG A 93 0.50 -5.58 10.33
CA ARG A 93 -0.90 -5.87 10.67
C ARG A 93 -0.94 -6.35 12.11
N ASP A 94 -1.72 -5.69 12.97
CA ASP A 94 -1.84 -6.05 14.38
C ASP A 94 -0.48 -6.10 15.12
N GLY A 95 0.40 -5.17 14.77
CA GLY A 95 1.78 -5.10 15.31
C GLY A 95 2.74 -6.18 14.78
N LYS A 96 2.28 -7.08 13.89
CA LYS A 96 3.12 -8.11 13.25
C LYS A 96 3.50 -7.70 11.85
N THR A 97 4.78 -7.84 11.52
CA THR A 97 5.27 -7.65 10.16
C THR A 97 4.93 -8.87 9.31
N ILE A 98 4.23 -8.63 8.20
CA ILE A 98 3.82 -9.61 7.20
C ILE A 98 4.40 -9.18 5.86
N THR A 99 4.91 -10.13 5.10
CA THR A 99 5.36 -9.89 3.73
C THR A 99 4.30 -10.39 2.77
N VAL A 100 3.92 -9.53 1.82
CA VAL A 100 2.85 -9.78 0.86
C VAL A 100 3.39 -9.47 -0.53
N GLU A 101 3.42 -10.45 -1.41
CA GLU A 101 3.75 -10.23 -2.81
C GLU A 101 2.51 -9.82 -3.58
N VAL A 102 2.60 -8.70 -4.30
CA VAL A 102 1.50 -8.20 -5.13
C VAL A 102 1.95 -8.00 -6.56
N THR A 103 1.19 -8.53 -7.49
CA THR A 103 1.39 -8.29 -8.92
C THR A 103 0.62 -7.04 -9.32
N LEU A 104 1.31 -6.01 -9.79
CA LEU A 104 0.68 -4.76 -10.19
C LEU A 104 -0.20 -4.96 -11.42
N GLY A 105 -1.39 -4.37 -11.40
CA GLY A 105 -2.29 -4.35 -12.54
C GLY A 105 -2.03 -3.15 -13.45
N THR A 106 -2.68 -3.14 -14.60
CA THR A 106 -2.74 -1.96 -15.48
C THR A 106 -3.92 -1.10 -15.09
N ALA A 107 -3.68 0.17 -14.74
CA ALA A 107 -4.78 1.11 -14.54
C ALA A 107 -5.57 1.24 -15.86
N PRO A 108 -6.92 1.12 -15.84
CA PRO A 108 -7.71 1.42 -17.02
C PRO A 108 -7.54 2.90 -17.36
N THR A 109 -6.85 3.20 -18.46
CA THR A 109 -6.86 4.53 -19.06
C THR A 109 -8.16 4.66 -19.86
N SER A 110 -9.14 5.37 -19.31
CA SER A 110 -10.28 5.90 -20.08
C SER A 110 -9.98 7.33 -20.52
#